data_AF-A0A941NEV2-F1
#
_entry.id   AF-A0A941NEV2-F1
#
_cell.length_a   1.000
_cell.length_b   1.000
_cell.length_c   1.000
_cell.angle_alpha   90.00
_cell.angle_beta   90.00
_cell.angle_gamma   90.00
#
_symmetry.space_group_name_H-M   'P 1'
#
loop_
_entity.id
_entity.type
_entity.pdbx_description
1 polymer ?
#
loop_
_entity_poly.entity_id
_entity_poly.type
_entity_poly.pdbx_seq_one_letter_code
_entity_poly.pdbx_strand_id
1 'polypeptide(L)'
;MRAIITGCLLLLATPALAQPALKPALAPLAFLVGDWDSGEGKVAETGGTSKGGSVFTVESDGAAILRRDHTELFGKDGKPAGGFHQTMLIYPDNGKLKADYVDGEGHAIHYTAVETVAGKSITFMGMNEAQDRGPTFKLTYDMKAPGTLAVSFGMTAPGGSEFRPIATGTLKRVP
;
A
#
# COMPACT_ATOMS: atom_id res chain seq x y z
N MET A 1 -63.93 6.86 -24.13
CA MET A 1 -63.08 6.29 -23.05
C MET A 1 -61.65 6.17 -23.58
N ARG A 2 -60.71 6.97 -23.07
CA ARG A 2 -59.27 6.81 -23.31
C ARG A 2 -58.61 6.77 -21.94
N ALA A 3 -58.13 5.59 -21.53
CA ALA A 3 -57.40 5.42 -20.29
C ALA A 3 -55.95 5.86 -20.50
N ILE A 4 -55.49 6.84 -19.73
CA ILE A 4 -54.09 7.25 -19.64
C ILE A 4 -53.50 6.41 -18.50
N ILE A 5 -52.57 5.50 -18.82
CA ILE A 5 -51.79 4.77 -17.83
C ILE A 5 -50.49 5.55 -17.64
N THR A 6 -50.42 6.32 -16.56
CA THR A 6 -49.17 6.97 -16.12
C THR A 6 -48.35 5.93 -15.34
N GLY A 7 -47.30 5.39 -15.97
CA GLY A 7 -46.34 4.53 -15.31
C GLY A 7 -45.34 5.34 -14.48
N CYS A 8 -45.43 5.27 -13.15
CA CYS A 8 -44.39 5.77 -12.24
C CYS A 8 -43.17 4.84 -12.31
N LEU A 9 -42.06 5.34 -12.89
CA LEU A 9 -40.75 4.70 -12.76
C LEU A 9 -40.18 5.03 -11.37
N LEU A 10 -40.14 4.05 -10.47
CA LEU A 10 -39.42 4.14 -9.20
C LEU A 10 -37.94 3.86 -9.45
N LEU A 11 -37.12 4.92 -9.44
CA LEU A 11 -35.66 4.83 -9.39
C LEU A 11 -35.23 4.30 -8.02
N LEU A 12 -34.84 3.03 -7.96
CA LEU A 12 -34.17 2.44 -6.80
C LEU A 12 -32.74 3.02 -6.73
N ALA A 13 -32.55 4.06 -5.91
CA ALA A 13 -31.22 4.52 -5.55
C ALA A 13 -30.56 3.48 -4.64
N THR A 14 -29.66 2.66 -5.19
CA THR A 14 -28.79 1.81 -4.37
C THR A 14 -27.92 2.72 -3.49
N PRO A 15 -27.97 2.59 -2.15
CA PRO A 15 -27.09 3.36 -1.29
C PRO A 15 -25.66 2.95 -1.60
N ALA A 16 -24.87 3.88 -2.11
CA ALA A 16 -23.42 3.74 -2.13
C ALA A 16 -22.97 3.60 -0.67
N LEU A 17 -22.50 2.41 -0.27
CA LEU A 17 -21.93 2.22 1.06
C LEU A 17 -20.73 3.15 1.16
N ALA A 18 -20.87 4.21 1.96
CA ALA A 18 -19.77 5.12 2.25
C ALA A 18 -18.65 4.32 2.92
N GLN A 19 -17.43 4.41 2.39
CA GLN A 19 -16.28 3.83 3.06
C GLN A 19 -16.16 4.42 4.47
N PRO A 20 -15.85 3.60 5.49
CA PRO A 20 -15.65 4.10 6.85
C PRO A 20 -14.61 5.22 6.85
N ALA A 21 -14.88 6.30 7.58
CA ALA A 21 -13.93 7.40 7.71
C ALA A 21 -12.75 6.96 8.59
N LEU A 22 -11.53 7.39 8.24
CA LEU A 22 -10.35 7.18 9.09
C LEU A 22 -10.49 7.92 10.42
N LYS A 23 -10.13 7.24 11.51
CA LYS A 23 -9.99 7.89 12.82
C LYS A 23 -8.86 8.94 12.80
N PRO A 24 -8.87 9.93 13.72
CA PRO A 24 -7.91 11.04 13.70
C PRO A 24 -6.43 10.63 13.61
N ALA A 25 -6.05 9.52 14.26
CA ALA A 25 -4.67 9.02 14.23
C ALA A 25 -4.20 8.58 12.83
N LEU A 26 -5.12 8.16 11.96
CA LEU A 26 -4.83 7.72 10.59
C LEU A 26 -5.21 8.76 9.53
N ALA A 27 -5.92 9.83 9.89
CA ALA A 27 -6.35 10.87 8.95
C ALA A 27 -5.21 11.43 8.06
N PRO A 28 -3.97 11.62 8.54
CA PRO A 28 -2.85 12.04 7.69
C PRO A 28 -2.54 11.10 6.51
N LEU A 29 -3.00 9.84 6.57
CA LEU A 29 -2.78 8.76 5.60
C LEU A 29 -3.93 8.57 4.61
N ALA A 30 -4.96 9.40 4.67
CA ALA A 30 -6.11 9.32 3.77
C ALA A 30 -5.72 9.28 2.28
N PHE A 31 -4.57 9.87 1.93
CA PHE A 31 -4.03 9.88 0.58
C PHE A 31 -3.67 8.48 0.04
N LEU A 32 -3.46 7.48 0.90
CA LEU A 32 -3.17 6.10 0.52
C LEU A 32 -4.43 5.32 0.13
N VAL A 33 -5.57 5.63 0.76
CA VAL A 33 -6.81 4.85 0.63
C VAL A 33 -7.30 4.83 -0.83
N GLY A 34 -7.73 3.66 -1.27
CA GLY A 34 -8.25 3.39 -2.60
C GLY A 34 -7.39 2.39 -3.39
N ASP A 35 -7.73 2.30 -4.67
CA ASP A 35 -7.15 1.31 -5.59
C ASP A 35 -6.07 1.95 -6.45
N TRP A 36 -5.01 1.20 -6.66
CA TRP A 36 -3.82 1.66 -7.35
C TRP A 36 -3.29 0.60 -8.30
N ASP A 37 -3.06 1.02 -9.54
CA ASP A 37 -2.32 0.26 -10.54
C ASP A 37 -0.82 0.50 -10.33
N SER A 38 -0.08 -0.57 -10.07
CA SER A 38 1.37 -0.55 -10.01
C SER A 38 1.86 -0.77 -11.44
N GLY A 39 2.12 0.34 -12.13
CA GLY A 39 2.80 0.32 -13.43
C GLY A 39 4.20 -0.31 -13.32
N GLU A 40 5.06 -0.09 -14.32
CA GLU A 40 6.38 -0.71 -14.30
C GLU A 40 7.26 -0.17 -13.15
N GLY A 41 7.64 -1.05 -12.23
CA GLY A 41 8.62 -0.84 -11.17
C GLY A 41 9.99 -1.42 -11.52
N LYS A 42 11.01 -1.06 -10.73
CA LYS A 42 12.40 -1.56 -10.87
C LYS A 42 12.77 -2.45 -9.70
N VAL A 43 13.43 -3.57 -9.98
CA VAL A 43 14.01 -4.48 -8.99
C VAL A 43 15.54 -4.38 -9.06
N ALA A 44 16.15 -3.81 -8.02
CA ALA A 44 17.55 -3.41 -8.07
C ALA A 44 18.52 -4.58 -8.16
N GLU A 45 18.29 -5.64 -7.38
CA GLU A 45 19.21 -6.77 -7.25
C GLU A 45 19.33 -7.58 -8.55
N THR A 46 18.22 -7.81 -9.25
CA THR A 46 18.18 -8.61 -10.48
C THR A 46 18.32 -7.75 -11.74
N GLY A 47 18.15 -6.43 -11.63
CA GLY A 47 17.99 -5.52 -12.76
C GLY A 47 16.69 -5.74 -13.55
N GLY A 48 15.75 -6.51 -12.98
CA GLY A 48 14.44 -6.79 -13.57
C GLY A 48 13.42 -5.68 -13.30
N THR A 49 12.18 -5.95 -13.67
CA THR A 49 11.04 -5.06 -13.47
C THR A 49 9.91 -5.76 -12.73
N SER A 50 8.96 -4.98 -12.24
CA SER A 50 7.75 -5.50 -11.60
C SER A 50 6.51 -4.75 -12.08
N LYS A 51 5.35 -5.39 -11.97
CA LYS A 51 4.02 -4.80 -12.21
C LYS A 51 3.02 -5.37 -11.21
N GLY A 52 1.87 -4.74 -11.06
CA GLY A 52 0.81 -5.31 -10.23
C GLY A 52 -0.21 -4.27 -9.78
N GLY A 53 -0.67 -4.38 -8.54
CA GLY A 53 -1.63 -3.44 -7.98
C GLY A 53 -1.70 -3.50 -6.47
N SER A 54 -2.11 -2.37 -5.88
CA SER A 54 -2.27 -2.20 -4.44
C SER A 54 -3.67 -1.67 -4.13
N VAL A 55 -4.32 -2.28 -3.15
CA VAL A 55 -5.62 -1.85 -2.64
C VAL A 55 -5.46 -1.49 -1.16
N PHE A 56 -5.77 -0.25 -0.80
CA PHE A 56 -5.76 0.23 0.58
C PHE A 56 -7.20 0.46 1.05
N THR A 57 -7.68 -0.39 1.95
CA THR A 57 -9.02 -0.28 2.54
C THR A 57 -8.99 0.22 3.96
N VAL A 58 -10.04 0.92 4.36
CA VAL A 58 -10.27 1.33 5.75
C VAL A 58 -10.93 0.18 6.49
N GLU A 59 -10.31 -0.26 7.58
CA GLU A 59 -10.75 -1.41 8.37
C GLU A 59 -11.06 -1.00 9.82
N SER A 60 -11.70 -1.92 10.56
CA SER A 60 -11.92 -1.80 12.01
C SER A 60 -12.51 -0.45 12.42
N ASP A 61 -13.60 -0.05 11.76
CA ASP A 61 -14.30 1.22 11.99
C ASP A 61 -13.38 2.46 11.89
N GLY A 62 -12.43 2.43 10.96
CA GLY A 62 -11.49 3.52 10.75
C GLY A 62 -10.23 3.47 11.62
N ALA A 63 -10.06 2.41 12.41
CA ALA A 63 -8.90 2.25 13.30
C ALA A 63 -7.68 1.60 12.63
N ALA A 64 -7.83 1.06 11.41
CA ALA A 64 -6.72 0.50 10.65
C ALA A 64 -6.86 0.76 9.15
N ILE A 65 -5.75 0.66 8.43
CA ILE A 65 -5.71 0.57 6.97
C ILE A 65 -5.10 -0.78 6.60
N LEU A 66 -5.81 -1.56 5.78
CA LEU A 66 -5.30 -2.80 5.22
C LEU A 66 -4.85 -2.54 3.79
N ARG A 67 -3.58 -2.80 3.51
CA ARG A 67 -3.02 -2.86 2.17
C ARG A 67 -2.96 -4.31 1.71
N ARG A 68 -3.49 -4.59 0.52
CA ARG A 68 -3.33 -5.87 -0.18
C ARG A 68 -2.72 -5.61 -1.53
N ASP A 69 -1.67 -6.35 -1.85
CA ASP A 69 -0.98 -6.23 -3.13
C ASP A 69 -0.90 -7.56 -3.87
N HIS A 70 -0.73 -7.45 -5.18
CA HIS A 70 -0.12 -8.49 -5.99
C HIS A 70 1.04 -7.88 -6.78
N THR A 71 2.11 -8.63 -6.93
CA THR A 71 3.28 -8.23 -7.70
C THR A 71 3.65 -9.37 -8.66
N GLU A 72 3.81 -9.02 -9.94
CA GLU A 72 4.41 -9.84 -10.98
C GLU A 72 5.84 -9.38 -11.21
N LEU A 73 6.77 -10.32 -11.35
CA LEU A 73 8.18 -10.05 -11.57
C LEU A 73 8.60 -10.47 -12.98
N PHE A 74 9.45 -9.64 -13.59
CA PHE A 74 10.03 -9.90 -14.90
C PHE A 74 11.55 -9.81 -14.81
N GLY A 75 12.26 -10.76 -15.43
CA GLY A 75 13.70 -10.73 -15.56
C GLY A 75 14.17 -9.59 -16.47
N LYS A 76 15.49 -9.35 -16.50
CA LYS A 76 16.10 -8.34 -17.40
C LYS A 76 15.81 -8.58 -18.89
N ASP A 77 15.47 -9.80 -19.27
CA ASP A 77 15.10 -10.19 -20.63
C ASP A 77 13.59 -10.04 -20.90
N GLY A 78 12.84 -9.50 -19.93
CA GLY A 78 11.40 -9.26 -20.00
C GLY A 78 10.53 -10.50 -19.77
N LYS A 79 11.12 -11.66 -19.46
CA LYS A 79 10.34 -12.88 -19.22
C LYS A 79 9.79 -12.91 -17.79
N PRO A 80 8.60 -13.50 -17.57
CA PRO A 80 8.09 -13.74 -16.23
C PRO A 80 9.11 -14.50 -15.38
N ALA A 81 9.38 -13.99 -14.19
CA ALA A 81 10.33 -14.55 -13.22
C ALA A 81 9.63 -15.02 -11.93
N GLY A 82 8.35 -14.72 -11.76
CA GLY A 82 7.55 -15.11 -10.60
C GLY A 82 6.53 -14.05 -10.24
N GLY A 83 5.97 -14.17 -9.04
CA GLY A 83 5.04 -13.20 -8.48
C GLY A 83 4.61 -13.63 -7.09
N PHE A 84 4.06 -12.69 -6.33
CA PHE A 84 3.67 -12.92 -4.94
C PHE A 84 2.58 -11.94 -4.52
N HIS A 85 1.88 -12.32 -3.46
CA HIS A 85 0.91 -11.47 -2.78
C HIS A 85 1.49 -10.93 -1.49
N GLN A 86 1.06 -9.74 -1.11
CA GLN A 86 1.54 -9.05 0.08
C GLN A 86 0.35 -8.50 0.85
N THR A 87 0.48 -8.45 2.17
CA THR A 87 -0.50 -7.81 3.04
C THR A 87 0.22 -6.96 4.06
N MET A 88 -0.30 -5.76 4.31
CA MET A 88 0.19 -4.89 5.36
C MET A 88 -0.96 -4.25 6.12
N LEU A 89 -0.94 -4.36 7.45
CA LEU A 89 -1.90 -3.68 8.32
C LEU A 89 -1.22 -2.47 8.95
N ILE A 90 -1.79 -1.27 8.78
CA ILE A 90 -1.30 -0.02 9.37
C ILE A 90 -2.28 0.41 10.46
N TYR A 91 -1.79 0.66 11.67
CA TYR A 91 -2.64 0.95 12.83
C TYR A 91 -1.89 1.77 13.88
N PRO A 92 -2.60 2.56 14.70
CA PRO A 92 -2.03 3.19 15.88
C PRO A 92 -1.95 2.20 17.04
N ASP A 93 -0.83 2.19 17.75
CA ASP A 93 -0.64 1.48 19.01
C ASP A 93 0.02 2.43 20.03
N ASN A 94 -0.65 2.63 21.17
CA ASN A 94 -0.21 3.55 22.22
C ASN A 94 0.15 4.96 21.69
N GLY A 95 -0.65 5.46 20.74
CA GLY A 95 -0.48 6.78 20.14
C GLY A 95 0.61 6.88 19.06
N LYS A 96 1.28 5.77 18.73
CA LYS A 96 2.29 5.71 17.65
C LYS A 96 1.77 4.87 16.50
N LEU A 97 2.03 5.30 15.26
CA LEU A 97 1.73 4.46 14.10
C LEU A 97 2.69 3.28 14.04
N LYS A 98 2.14 2.12 13.71
CA LYS A 98 2.84 0.88 13.43
C LYS A 98 2.29 0.26 12.16
N ALA A 99 3.04 -0.68 11.61
CA ALA A 99 2.49 -1.58 10.61
C ALA A 99 3.17 -2.93 10.60
N ASP A 100 2.39 -3.97 10.30
CA ASP A 100 2.88 -5.33 10.14
C ASP A 100 2.68 -5.76 8.69
N TYR A 101 3.74 -6.28 8.09
CA TYR A 101 3.77 -6.74 6.71
C TYR A 101 4.08 -8.23 6.64
N VAL A 102 3.41 -8.93 5.73
CA VAL A 102 3.73 -10.30 5.32
C VAL A 102 3.62 -10.47 3.81
N ASP A 103 4.33 -11.44 3.25
CA ASP A 103 4.18 -11.84 1.85
C ASP A 103 4.13 -13.36 1.64
N GLY A 104 3.74 -13.74 0.42
CA GLY A 104 3.68 -15.12 -0.04
C GLY A 104 5.05 -15.80 -0.18
N GLU A 105 6.15 -15.07 0.00
CA GLU A 105 7.51 -15.62 0.03
C GLU A 105 7.95 -16.00 1.46
N GLY A 106 7.11 -15.71 2.46
CA GLY A 106 7.34 -16.07 3.86
C GLY A 106 8.07 -15.00 4.66
N HIS A 107 8.22 -13.78 4.13
CA HIS A 107 8.80 -12.68 4.90
C HIS A 107 7.77 -12.04 5.82
N ALA A 108 8.24 -11.60 6.99
CA ALA A 108 7.49 -10.75 7.91
C ALA A 108 8.36 -9.55 8.31
N ILE A 109 7.77 -8.36 8.35
CA ILE A 109 8.44 -7.12 8.76
C ILE A 109 7.52 -6.36 9.73
N HIS A 110 8.06 -5.99 10.89
CA HIS A 110 7.37 -5.19 11.89
C HIS A 110 7.91 -3.76 11.87
N TYR A 111 7.09 -2.83 11.37
CA TYR A 111 7.41 -1.42 11.31
C TYR A 111 6.98 -0.72 12.60
N THR A 112 7.96 -0.37 13.42
CA THR A 112 7.76 0.23 14.75
C THR A 112 8.14 1.71 14.80
N ALA A 113 8.80 2.22 13.76
CA ALA A 113 9.08 3.63 13.55
C ALA A 113 8.40 4.12 12.27
N VAL A 114 7.57 5.15 12.39
CA VAL A 114 6.81 5.70 11.28
C VAL A 114 6.90 7.22 11.29
N GLU A 115 7.28 7.78 10.16
CA GLU A 115 7.35 9.22 9.92
C GLU A 115 6.31 9.62 8.88
N THR A 116 5.57 10.70 9.13
CA THR A 116 4.49 11.14 8.23
C THR A 116 4.57 12.62 7.94
N VAL A 117 4.36 13.00 6.68
CA VAL A 117 3.98 14.34 6.27
C VAL A 117 2.54 14.26 5.75
N ALA A 118 1.60 14.83 6.48
CA ALA A 118 0.16 14.67 6.22
C ALA A 118 -0.20 14.94 4.75
N GLY A 119 -0.93 14.01 4.14
CA GLY A 119 -1.37 14.10 2.74
C GLY A 119 -0.27 13.99 1.69
N LYS A 120 1.01 13.84 2.10
CA LYS A 120 2.16 13.91 1.20
C LYS A 120 3.02 12.67 1.24
N SER A 121 3.44 12.21 2.41
CA SER A 121 4.33 11.06 2.52
C SER A 121 4.21 10.30 3.82
N ILE A 122 4.58 9.03 3.77
CA ILE A 122 4.81 8.19 4.94
C ILE A 122 6.06 7.34 4.71
N THR A 123 6.90 7.22 5.74
CA THR A 123 8.04 6.32 5.78
C THR A 123 7.89 5.38 6.95
N PHE A 124 7.94 4.08 6.68
CA PHE A 124 7.96 3.01 7.65
C PHE A 124 9.38 2.47 7.80
N MET A 125 9.84 2.29 9.03
CA MET A 125 11.13 1.70 9.37
C MET A 125 10.93 0.58 10.40
N GLY A 126 11.56 -0.56 10.14
CA GLY A 126 11.28 -1.79 10.88
C GLY A 126 12.33 -2.87 10.67
N MET A 127 12.21 -3.94 11.46
CA MET A 127 13.11 -5.10 11.40
C MET A 127 12.26 -6.37 11.42
N ASN A 128 12.89 -7.50 11.12
CA ASN A 128 12.33 -8.82 11.43
C ASN A 128 12.73 -9.20 12.87
N GLU A 129 11.78 -9.63 13.70
CA GLU A 129 12.01 -9.97 15.11
C GLU A 129 13.05 -11.08 15.33
N ALA A 130 13.28 -11.94 14.33
CA ALA A 130 14.21 -13.07 14.47
C ALA A 130 15.70 -12.65 14.49
N GLN A 131 16.04 -11.37 14.35
CA GLN A 131 17.43 -10.94 14.13
C GLN A 131 17.78 -9.63 14.84
N ASP A 132 18.37 -9.71 16.04
CA ASP A 132 18.92 -8.56 16.80
C ASP A 132 19.98 -7.74 16.03
N ARG A 133 20.51 -8.27 14.92
CA ARG A 133 21.44 -7.59 13.99
C ARG A 133 21.03 -7.73 12.52
N GLY A 134 19.76 -8.00 12.26
CA GLY A 134 19.22 -8.13 10.91
C GLY A 134 19.22 -6.81 10.14
N PRO A 135 18.87 -6.85 8.85
CA PRO A 135 18.65 -5.64 8.08
C PRO A 135 17.50 -4.82 8.68
N THR A 136 17.63 -3.50 8.64
CA THR A 136 16.50 -2.59 8.85
C THR A 136 15.87 -2.31 7.50
N PHE A 137 14.57 -2.47 7.40
CA PHE A 137 13.79 -2.21 6.21
C PHE A 137 13.19 -0.81 6.25
N LYS A 138 13.12 -0.17 5.09
CA LYS A 138 12.47 1.12 4.90
C LYS A 138 11.53 1.07 3.71
N LEU A 139 10.28 1.42 3.95
CA LEU A 139 9.24 1.55 2.93
C LEU A 139 8.72 3.00 2.94
N THR A 140 8.80 3.68 1.82
CA THR A 140 8.32 5.06 1.69
C THR A 140 7.28 5.15 0.59
N TYR A 141 6.17 5.84 0.88
CA TYR A 141 5.19 6.30 -0.09
C TYR A 141 5.23 7.83 -0.16
N ASP A 142 5.27 8.38 -1.37
CA ASP A 142 5.26 9.82 -1.62
C ASP A 142 4.23 10.18 -2.69
N MET A 143 3.25 11.01 -2.34
CA MET A 143 2.34 11.61 -3.31
C MET A 143 3.11 12.61 -4.17
N LYS A 144 3.32 12.30 -5.45
CA LYS A 144 4.03 13.18 -6.39
C LYS A 144 3.08 14.15 -7.09
N ALA A 145 1.84 13.71 -7.33
CA ALA A 145 0.75 14.51 -7.88
C ALA A 145 -0.57 13.82 -7.50
N PRO A 146 -1.74 14.50 -7.59
CA PRO A 146 -3.03 13.83 -7.39
C PRO A 146 -3.14 12.54 -8.22
N GLY A 147 -3.40 11.42 -7.54
CA GLY A 147 -3.50 10.10 -8.18
C GLY A 147 -2.18 9.50 -8.68
N THR A 148 -1.03 10.05 -8.27
CA THR A 148 0.30 9.49 -8.58
C THR A 148 1.12 9.35 -7.31
N LEU A 149 1.33 8.10 -6.89
CA LEU A 149 2.03 7.74 -5.67
C LEU A 149 3.35 7.05 -6.03
N ALA A 150 4.50 7.57 -5.59
CA ALA A 150 5.75 6.84 -5.70
C ALA A 150 5.90 5.90 -4.50
N VAL A 151 6.44 4.71 -4.73
CA VAL A 151 6.83 3.77 -3.67
C VAL A 151 8.32 3.47 -3.80
N SER A 152 9.00 3.36 -2.67
CA SER A 152 10.36 2.85 -2.60
C SER A 152 10.53 1.93 -1.40
N PHE A 153 11.19 0.81 -1.63
CA PHE A 153 11.56 -0.16 -0.62
C PHE A 153 13.06 -0.36 -0.65
N GLY A 154 13.68 -0.36 0.53
CA GLY A 154 15.11 -0.57 0.68
C GLY A 154 15.42 -1.17 2.04
N MET A 155 16.67 -1.60 2.19
CA MET A 155 17.16 -2.15 3.46
C MET A 155 18.60 -1.75 3.73
N THR A 156 18.98 -1.78 5.00
CA THR A 156 20.40 -1.77 5.37
C THR A 156 21.00 -3.15 5.20
N ALA A 157 22.32 -3.23 5.03
CA ALA A 157 23.01 -4.48 5.29
C ALA A 157 22.93 -4.83 6.79
N PRO A 158 22.98 -6.11 7.18
CA PRO A 158 23.10 -6.51 8.59
C PRO A 158 24.21 -5.73 9.30
N GLY A 159 23.87 -5.03 10.39
CA GLY A 159 24.80 -4.18 11.16
C GLY A 159 25.23 -2.86 10.49
N GLY A 160 24.72 -2.53 9.29
CA GLY A 160 24.95 -1.28 8.59
C GLY A 160 23.85 -0.24 8.83
N SER A 161 24.13 1.01 8.44
CA SER A 161 23.20 2.14 8.55
C SER A 161 22.76 2.74 7.21
N GLU A 162 23.44 2.39 6.11
CA GLU A 162 23.12 2.89 4.77
C GLU A 162 22.00 2.06 4.15
N PHE A 163 20.90 2.71 3.77
CA PHE A 163 19.81 2.06 3.03
C PHE A 163 20.15 1.92 1.55
N ARG A 164 20.09 0.69 1.04
CA ARG A 164 20.18 0.40 -0.38
C ARG A 164 18.78 0.13 -0.96
N PRO A 165 18.47 0.65 -2.15
CA PRO A 165 17.19 0.38 -2.79
C PRO A 165 17.10 -1.09 -3.19
N ILE A 166 15.94 -1.68 -2.95
CA ILE A 166 15.58 -3.04 -3.38
C ILE A 166 14.54 -2.96 -4.49
N ALA A 167 13.50 -2.14 -4.29
CA ALA A 167 12.47 -1.91 -5.29
C ALA A 167 12.00 -0.46 -5.30
N THR A 168 11.61 0.02 -6.48
CA THR A 168 10.93 1.31 -6.65
C THR A 168 9.81 1.20 -7.65
N GLY A 169 8.77 2.02 -7.52
CA GLY A 169 7.63 2.01 -8.41
C GLY A 169 6.85 3.31 -8.40
N THR A 170 5.99 3.48 -9.40
CA THR A 170 4.99 4.54 -9.44
C THR A 170 3.62 3.91 -9.60
N LEU A 171 2.74 4.21 -8.68
CA LEU A 171 1.37 3.76 -8.64
C LEU A 171 0.45 4.86 -9.17
N LYS A 172 -0.52 4.45 -9.98
CA LYS A 172 -1.56 5.33 -10.54
C LYS A 172 -2.90 4.96 -9.94
N ARG A 173 -3.61 5.96 -9.43
CA ARG A 173 -4.93 5.74 -8.84
C ARG A 173 -5.89 5.22 -9.91
N VAL A 174 -6.59 4.14 -9.58
CA VAL A 174 -7.69 3.63 -10.41
C VAL A 174 -8.93 4.48 -10.12
N PRO A 175 -9.63 4.99 -11.16
CA PRO A 175 -10.85 5.79 -10.99
C PRO A 175 -12.01 5.06 -10.33
#